data_AF-A0A418YE14-F1
#
_entry.id   AF-A0A418YE14-F1
#
_cell.length_a   1.000
_cell.length_b   1.000
_cell.length_c   1.000
_cell.angle_alpha   90.00
_cell.angle_beta   90.00
_cell.angle_gamma   90.00
#
_symmetry.space_group_name_H-M   'P 1'
#
loop_
_entity.id
_entity.type
_entity.pdbx_description
1 polymer ?
#
loop_
_entity_poly.entity_id
_entity_poly.type
_entity_poly.pdbx_seq_one_letter_code
_entity_poly.pdbx_strand_id
1 'polypeptide(L)'
;MSILNRLMKKGKSRFFVHIPKTAGTSFRKALEQNSNVISDYSAADPQTSKVFHQTLYKNQDKYAFALRLKKMRNTVISGHMPLAKYSPFVGIENCVVFLREPSERYISHYKHIVRTEYPNLSIQEFLADANNTDLMSRLITLEGLYSIGCIGLTERYNDSLALISKLWGEVLPRLTENCAVNFRPLKSEEDLSLFSEQIATANKRDYALYHVACKLFENSMFFRQKGVLDRRAFAQLNARRGVIQGWGFLIGSQDVLEINLDINGKQVAVKKCFKFRPVLKGKGFPREGCVSFDFKHTLCPGDQVSIKDVETGRVLFEGCV
;
A
#
# COMPACT_ATOMS: atom_id res chain seq x y z
N MET A 1 20.52 -16.03 2.04
CA MET A 1 19.92 -15.19 3.11
C MET A 1 20.18 -15.90 4.43
N SER A 2 20.81 -15.27 5.42
CA SER A 2 21.22 -15.94 6.67
C SER A 2 20.01 -16.36 7.53
N ILE A 3 20.17 -17.44 8.31
CA ILE A 3 19.17 -17.90 9.29
C ILE A 3 18.78 -16.78 10.26
N LEU A 4 19.73 -15.92 10.62
CA LEU A 4 19.55 -14.76 11.49
C LEU A 4 18.54 -13.75 10.89
N ASN A 5 18.63 -13.46 9.59
CA ASN A 5 17.67 -12.57 8.91
C ASN A 5 16.25 -13.15 8.88
N ARG A 6 16.13 -14.48 8.78
CA ARG A 6 14.82 -15.17 8.78
C ARG A 6 14.18 -15.15 10.18
N LEU A 7 14.98 -15.32 11.23
CA LEU A 7 14.54 -15.23 12.62
C LEU A 7 14.15 -13.79 13.02
N MET A 8 14.92 -12.79 12.57
CA MET A 8 14.60 -11.38 12.82
C MET A 8 13.32 -10.91 12.12
N LYS A 9 12.93 -11.52 10.99
CA LYS A 9 11.67 -11.21 10.29
C LYS A 9 10.43 -11.81 10.97
N LYS A 10 10.52 -13.03 11.51
CA LYS A 10 9.41 -13.73 12.20
C LYS A 10 8.92 -13.06 13.50
N GLY A 11 9.71 -12.15 14.09
CA GLY A 11 9.36 -11.44 15.32
C GLY A 11 8.73 -10.06 15.13
N LYS A 12 8.66 -9.54 13.90
CA LYS A 12 8.20 -8.16 13.66
C LYS A 12 6.67 -8.10 13.54
N SER A 13 6.11 -7.05 14.13
CA SER A 13 4.72 -6.68 13.86
C SER A 13 4.57 -6.18 12.44
N ARG A 14 3.44 -6.51 11.82
CA ARG A 14 3.13 -6.21 10.42
C ARG A 14 1.79 -5.51 10.33
N PHE A 15 1.53 -4.84 9.22
CA PHE A 15 0.24 -4.20 8.98
C PHE A 15 -0.31 -4.54 7.60
N PHE A 16 -1.51 -5.11 7.57
CA PHE A 16 -2.31 -5.24 6.37
C PHE A 16 -3.34 -4.11 6.34
N VAL A 17 -3.16 -3.15 5.43
CA VAL A 17 -4.17 -2.13 5.15
C VAL A 17 -5.31 -2.83 4.40
N HIS A 18 -6.34 -3.24 5.14
CA HIS A 18 -7.46 -3.96 4.57
C HIS A 18 -8.40 -2.95 3.93
N ILE A 19 -8.45 -2.91 2.60
CA ILE A 19 -9.43 -2.11 1.87
C ILE A 19 -10.64 -3.00 1.53
N PRO A 20 -11.89 -2.54 1.73
CA PRO A 20 -13.07 -3.31 1.34
C PRO A 20 -13.02 -3.71 -0.14
N LYS A 21 -13.35 -4.98 -0.39
CA LYS A 21 -13.54 -5.56 -1.74
C LYS A 21 -12.29 -5.70 -2.61
N THR A 22 -11.10 -5.78 -1.99
CA THR A 22 -9.82 -6.03 -2.67
C THR A 22 -9.21 -7.39 -2.29
N ALA A 23 -10.02 -8.46 -2.28
CA ALA A 23 -9.63 -9.81 -1.80
C ALA A 23 -9.11 -9.87 -0.33
N GLY A 24 -9.32 -8.82 0.45
CA GLY A 24 -8.76 -8.72 1.80
C GLY A 24 -9.27 -9.76 2.79
N THR A 25 -10.50 -10.27 2.64
CA THR A 25 -11.02 -11.36 3.49
C THR A 25 -10.21 -12.65 3.30
N SER A 26 -9.96 -13.05 2.05
CA SER A 26 -9.24 -14.29 1.74
C SER A 26 -7.79 -14.21 2.20
N PHE A 27 -7.16 -13.04 2.02
CA PHE A 27 -5.82 -12.77 2.53
C PHE A 27 -5.76 -12.73 4.06
N ARG A 28 -6.73 -12.09 4.73
CA ARG A 28 -6.83 -12.08 6.20
C ARG A 28 -6.97 -13.49 6.76
N LYS A 29 -7.83 -14.33 6.17
CA LYS A 29 -7.96 -15.74 6.57
C LYS A 29 -6.65 -16.51 6.39
N ALA A 30 -5.93 -16.24 5.30
CA ALA A 30 -4.61 -16.84 5.08
C ALA A 30 -3.59 -16.43 6.15
N LEU A 31 -3.66 -15.18 6.62
CA LEU A 31 -2.84 -14.69 7.73
C LEU A 31 -3.20 -15.34 9.06
N GLU A 32 -4.48 -15.52 9.36
CA GLU A 32 -4.98 -16.11 10.60
C GLU A 32 -4.50 -17.54 10.84
N GLN A 33 -4.15 -18.28 9.77
CA GLN A 33 -3.60 -19.63 9.91
C GLN A 33 -2.21 -19.66 10.56
N ASN A 34 -1.43 -18.60 10.42
CA ASN A 34 -0.01 -18.60 10.81
C ASN A 34 0.41 -17.37 11.63
N SER A 35 -0.48 -16.42 11.89
CA SER A 35 -0.17 -15.14 12.56
C SER A 35 -1.22 -14.78 13.59
N ASN A 36 -0.81 -14.01 14.60
CA ASN A 36 -1.73 -13.37 15.53
C ASN A 36 -2.36 -12.14 14.84
N VAL A 37 -3.51 -12.31 14.20
CA VAL A 37 -4.21 -11.20 13.54
C VAL A 37 -5.04 -10.44 14.57
N ILE A 38 -4.77 -9.14 14.70
CA ILE A 38 -5.58 -8.22 15.50
C ILE A 38 -6.26 -7.22 14.57
N SER A 39 -7.57 -7.03 14.77
CA SER A 39 -8.42 -6.27 13.86
C SER A 39 -8.80 -4.91 14.42
N ASP A 40 -8.79 -3.87 13.58
CA ASP A 40 -9.20 -2.51 13.93
C ASP A 40 -10.11 -1.91 12.84
N TYR A 41 -11.41 -1.86 13.09
CA TYR A 41 -12.40 -1.38 12.12
C TYR A 41 -13.05 -0.06 12.54
N SER A 42 -13.41 0.08 13.81
CA SER A 42 -13.76 1.35 14.46
C SER A 42 -13.92 1.14 15.97
N ALA A 43 -14.11 2.22 16.74
CA ALA A 43 -14.38 2.12 18.18
C ALA A 43 -15.73 1.45 18.51
N ALA A 44 -16.67 1.44 17.57
CA ALA A 44 -18.00 0.84 17.75
C ALA A 44 -18.12 -0.56 17.12
N ASP A 45 -17.16 -0.95 16.29
CA ASP A 45 -17.21 -2.24 15.60
C ASP A 45 -16.84 -3.39 16.55
N PRO A 46 -17.71 -4.40 16.73
CA PRO A 46 -17.46 -5.52 17.64
C PRO A 46 -16.30 -6.42 17.20
N GLN A 47 -15.86 -6.35 15.94
CA GLN A 47 -14.69 -7.06 15.44
C GLN A 47 -13.38 -6.38 15.83
N THR A 48 -13.43 -5.14 16.35
CA THR A 48 -12.24 -4.44 16.84
C THR A 48 -11.67 -5.14 18.07
N SER A 49 -10.39 -5.49 18.01
CA SER A 49 -9.71 -6.21 19.07
C SER A 49 -9.56 -5.36 20.33
N LYS A 50 -9.75 -6.00 21.51
CA LYS A 50 -9.73 -5.35 22.84
C LYS A 50 -8.48 -4.47 23.09
N VAL A 51 -7.34 -4.82 22.50
CA VAL A 51 -6.10 -4.05 22.61
C VAL A 51 -6.28 -2.61 22.14
N PHE A 52 -6.97 -2.37 21.02
CA PHE A 52 -7.21 -1.04 20.47
C PHE A 52 -8.15 -0.22 21.35
N HIS A 53 -9.20 -0.84 21.91
CA HIS A 53 -10.08 -0.17 22.87
C HIS A 53 -9.33 0.30 24.10
N GLN A 54 -8.50 -0.56 24.68
CA GLN A 54 -7.77 -0.25 25.90
C GLN A 54 -6.72 0.84 25.68
N THR A 55 -6.00 0.83 24.57
CA THR A 55 -4.88 1.75 24.35
C THR A 55 -5.28 2.98 23.54
N LEU A 56 -5.85 2.79 22.34
CA LEU A 56 -6.02 3.88 21.36
C LEU A 56 -7.37 4.59 21.44
N TYR A 57 -8.45 3.89 21.80
CA TYR A 57 -9.77 4.52 21.89
C TYR A 57 -10.08 5.10 23.26
N LYS A 58 -9.91 4.32 24.34
CA LYS A 58 -10.20 4.78 25.70
C LYS A 58 -9.11 5.73 26.22
N ASN A 59 -7.86 5.30 26.15
CA ASN A 59 -6.74 6.04 26.77
C ASN A 59 -6.01 6.97 25.80
N GLN A 60 -6.22 6.80 24.48
CA GLN A 60 -5.50 7.50 23.40
C GLN A 60 -3.96 7.44 23.53
N ASP A 61 -3.43 6.44 24.22
CA ASP A 61 -2.01 6.27 24.50
C ASP A 61 -1.34 5.42 23.41
N LYS A 62 -0.77 6.11 22.43
CA LYS A 62 0.00 5.52 21.33
C LYS A 62 1.28 4.83 21.81
N TYR A 63 1.88 5.29 22.90
CA TYR A 63 3.11 4.71 23.42
C TYR A 63 2.84 3.37 24.12
N ALA A 64 1.80 3.31 24.96
CA ALA A 64 1.34 2.06 25.55
C ALA A 64 0.94 1.03 24.47
N PHE A 65 0.28 1.47 23.40
CA PHE A 65 0.00 0.62 22.24
C PHE A 65 1.30 0.06 21.64
N ALA A 66 2.28 0.92 21.35
CA ALA A 66 3.57 0.51 20.78
C ALA A 66 4.32 -0.51 21.68
N LEU A 67 4.31 -0.29 23.00
CA LEU A 67 4.91 -1.23 23.96
C LEU A 67 4.19 -2.57 23.97
N ARG A 68 2.85 -2.57 23.90
CA ARG A 68 2.06 -3.80 23.85
C ARG A 68 2.28 -4.55 22.54
N LEU A 69 2.33 -3.84 21.42
CA LEU A 69 2.61 -4.40 20.10
C LEU A 69 3.97 -5.11 20.06
N LYS A 70 5.02 -4.51 20.61
CA LYS A 70 6.35 -5.12 20.71
C LYS A 70 6.38 -6.42 21.53
N LYS A 71 5.46 -6.59 22.48
CA LYS A 71 5.35 -7.81 23.29
C LYS A 71 4.58 -8.94 22.59
N MET A 72 3.76 -8.61 21.59
CA MET A 72 3.01 -9.59 20.83
C MET A 72 3.91 -10.23 19.77
N ARG A 73 3.95 -11.56 19.74
CA ARG A 73 4.72 -12.30 18.74
C ARG A 73 3.91 -12.44 17.46
N ASN A 74 4.60 -12.37 16.33
CA ASN A 74 4.06 -12.71 15.03
C ASN A 74 2.71 -12.05 14.70
N THR A 75 2.59 -10.76 15.01
CA THR A 75 1.31 -10.05 14.98
C THR A 75 1.12 -9.31 13.66
N VAL A 76 -0.08 -9.43 13.10
CA VAL A 76 -0.51 -8.65 11.94
C VAL A 76 -1.70 -7.80 12.35
N ILE A 77 -1.55 -6.49 12.29
CA ILE A 77 -2.67 -5.57 12.38
C ILE A 77 -3.43 -5.64 11.06
N SER A 78 -4.77 -5.70 11.10
CA SER A 78 -5.62 -5.69 9.91
C SER A 78 -6.84 -4.81 10.15
N GLY A 79 -7.32 -4.10 9.13
CA GLY A 79 -8.55 -3.33 9.25
C GLY A 79 -8.63 -2.14 8.29
N HIS A 80 -9.78 -1.47 8.29
CA HIS A 80 -10.10 -0.35 7.41
C HIS A 80 -9.47 0.96 7.92
N MET A 81 -8.14 0.93 8.11
CA MET A 81 -7.39 2.00 8.76
C MET A 81 -6.36 2.59 7.80
N PRO A 82 -6.17 3.93 7.80
CA PRO A 82 -5.16 4.55 6.96
C PRO A 82 -3.75 4.02 7.27
N LEU A 83 -2.90 3.89 6.25
CA LEU A 83 -1.52 3.42 6.35
C LEU A 83 -0.74 4.12 7.48
N ALA A 84 -0.88 5.45 7.55
CA ALA A 84 -0.20 6.30 8.51
C ALA A 84 -0.57 6.04 9.98
N LYS A 85 -1.70 5.36 10.25
CA LYS A 85 -2.12 5.02 11.62
C LYS A 85 -1.13 4.06 12.27
N TYR A 86 -0.62 3.09 11.50
CA TYR A 86 0.19 2.00 12.05
C TYR A 86 1.61 1.90 11.49
N SER A 87 1.90 2.49 10.33
CA SER A 87 3.26 2.47 9.77
C SER A 87 4.36 2.96 10.73
N PRO A 88 4.14 3.98 11.61
CA PRO A 88 5.15 4.38 12.58
C PRO A 88 5.52 3.29 13.59
N PHE A 89 4.61 2.36 13.90
CA PHE A 89 4.81 1.33 14.91
C PHE A 89 5.36 0.03 14.32
N VAL A 90 4.95 -0.32 13.09
CA VAL A 90 5.37 -1.56 12.43
C VAL A 90 6.54 -1.37 11.45
N GLY A 91 6.79 -0.13 11.02
CA GLY A 91 7.70 0.18 9.92
C GLY A 91 6.99 0.07 8.56
N ILE A 92 7.17 1.07 7.71
CA ILE A 92 6.46 1.21 6.43
C ILE A 92 6.74 0.03 5.47
N GLU A 93 7.94 -0.54 5.53
CA GLU A 93 8.34 -1.71 4.74
C GLU A 93 7.69 -3.03 5.21
N ASN A 94 7.07 -3.05 6.40
CA ASN A 94 6.33 -4.20 6.92
C ASN A 94 4.82 -4.05 6.70
N CYS A 95 4.39 -2.97 6.05
CA CYS A 95 3.02 -2.77 5.63
C CYS A 95 2.78 -3.44 4.28
N VAL A 96 1.58 -3.95 4.08
CA VAL A 96 1.08 -4.45 2.80
C VAL A 96 -0.34 -3.97 2.55
N VAL A 97 -0.71 -3.87 1.29
CA VAL A 97 -2.07 -3.50 0.86
C VAL A 97 -2.46 -4.35 -0.34
N PHE A 98 -3.75 -4.65 -0.48
CA PHE A 98 -4.32 -5.13 -1.73
C PHE A 98 -5.17 -4.05 -2.37
N LEU A 99 -4.94 -3.81 -3.64
CA LEU A 99 -5.76 -2.95 -4.50
C LEU A 99 -6.48 -3.80 -5.55
N ARG A 100 -7.42 -3.17 -6.24
CA ARG A 100 -8.23 -3.76 -7.30
C ARG A 100 -8.53 -2.67 -8.31
N GLU A 101 -8.77 -3.04 -9.56
CA GLU A 101 -9.28 -2.13 -10.58
C GLU A 101 -10.47 -1.32 -9.98
N PRO A 102 -10.43 0.02 -10.05
CA PRO A 102 -11.37 0.85 -9.31
C PRO A 102 -12.85 0.60 -9.65
N SER A 103 -13.21 0.42 -10.91
CA SER A 103 -14.60 0.13 -11.30
C SER A 103 -15.07 -1.23 -10.77
N GLU A 104 -14.23 -2.26 -10.88
CA GLU A 104 -14.56 -3.59 -10.37
C GLU A 104 -14.70 -3.59 -8.85
N ARG A 105 -13.82 -2.87 -8.14
CA ARG A 105 -13.94 -2.68 -6.69
C ARG A 105 -15.23 -1.96 -6.34
N TYR A 106 -15.56 -0.89 -7.05
CA TYR A 106 -16.74 -0.08 -6.83
C TYR A 106 -18.02 -0.90 -7.03
N ILE A 107 -18.12 -1.61 -8.17
CA ILE A 107 -19.24 -2.51 -8.47
C ILE A 107 -19.34 -3.63 -7.44
N SER A 108 -18.20 -4.22 -7.02
CA SER A 108 -18.19 -5.24 -5.98
C SER A 108 -18.66 -4.70 -4.62
N HIS A 109 -18.40 -3.43 -4.32
CA HIS A 109 -18.85 -2.76 -3.11
C HIS A 109 -20.35 -2.51 -3.16
N TYR A 110 -20.85 -1.92 -4.25
CA TYR A 110 -22.28 -1.73 -4.49
C TYR A 110 -23.05 -3.06 -4.36
N LYS A 111 -22.62 -4.10 -5.09
CA LYS A 111 -23.24 -5.44 -5.03
C LYS A 111 -23.21 -6.03 -3.61
N HIS A 112 -22.20 -5.71 -2.80
CA HIS A 112 -22.13 -6.15 -1.41
C HIS A 112 -23.18 -5.46 -0.54
N ILE A 113 -23.23 -4.12 -0.60
CA ILE A 113 -24.14 -3.29 0.19
C ILE A 113 -25.60 -3.61 -0.15
N VAL A 114 -25.93 -3.75 -1.44
CA VAL A 114 -27.27 -4.19 -1.87
C VAL A 114 -27.63 -5.54 -1.26
N ARG A 115 -26.69 -6.48 -1.23
CA ARG A 115 -26.94 -7.82 -0.70
C ARG A 115 -27.11 -7.86 0.81
N THR A 116 -26.35 -7.08 1.56
CA THR A 116 -26.25 -7.25 3.02
C THR A 116 -27.02 -6.22 3.83
N GLU A 117 -27.24 -5.02 3.28
CA GLU A 117 -27.74 -3.88 4.06
C GLU A 117 -28.97 -3.25 3.40
N TYR A 118 -28.92 -2.98 2.09
CA TYR A 118 -29.95 -2.20 1.40
C TYR A 118 -30.40 -2.86 0.06
N PRO A 119 -31.26 -3.89 0.08
CA PRO A 119 -31.67 -4.66 -1.11
C PRO A 119 -32.27 -3.86 -2.27
N ASN A 120 -32.80 -2.68 -1.99
CA ASN A 120 -33.46 -1.83 -2.98
C ASN A 120 -32.62 -0.60 -3.39
N LEU A 121 -31.39 -0.48 -2.90
CA LEU A 121 -30.52 0.66 -3.22
C LEU A 121 -30.14 0.63 -4.71
N SER A 122 -30.43 1.70 -5.43
CA SER A 122 -30.04 1.88 -6.82
C SER A 122 -28.57 2.30 -6.96
N ILE A 123 -28.00 2.09 -8.14
CA ILE A 123 -26.61 2.52 -8.42
C ILE A 123 -26.49 4.05 -8.43
N GLN A 124 -27.55 4.77 -8.84
CA GLN A 124 -27.61 6.23 -8.81
C GLN A 124 -27.55 6.76 -7.37
N GLU A 125 -28.33 6.19 -6.46
CA GLU A 125 -28.28 6.55 -5.03
C GLU A 125 -26.91 6.24 -4.43
N PHE A 126 -26.32 5.10 -4.80
CA PHE A 126 -24.99 4.72 -4.34
C PHE A 126 -23.86 5.65 -4.85
N LEU A 127 -23.97 6.11 -6.11
CA LEU A 127 -23.08 7.10 -6.72
C LEU A 127 -23.21 8.49 -6.11
N ALA A 128 -24.42 8.87 -5.68
CA ALA A 128 -24.67 10.15 -5.04
C ALA A 128 -24.04 10.26 -3.65
N ASP A 129 -23.83 9.13 -2.96
CA ASP A 129 -23.16 9.11 -1.67
C ASP A 129 -21.64 9.19 -1.81
N ALA A 130 -21.11 10.37 -1.47
CA ALA A 130 -19.69 10.65 -1.45
C ALA A 130 -18.91 9.69 -0.53
N ASN A 131 -19.52 8.94 0.39
CA ASN A 131 -18.82 7.93 1.20
C ASN A 131 -18.41 6.69 0.41
N ASN A 132 -18.95 6.47 -0.79
CA ASN A 132 -18.65 5.29 -1.61
C ASN A 132 -17.49 5.48 -2.61
N THR A 133 -16.98 6.71 -2.74
CA THR A 133 -16.02 7.12 -3.77
C THR A 133 -14.57 7.16 -3.26
N ASP A 134 -13.59 6.91 -4.13
CA ASP A 134 -12.16 7.04 -3.83
C ASP A 134 -11.71 6.28 -2.55
N LEU A 135 -12.31 5.12 -2.29
CA LEU A 135 -12.15 4.39 -1.03
C LEU A 135 -10.71 3.91 -0.83
N MET A 136 -10.01 3.49 -1.89
CA MET A 136 -8.60 3.08 -1.78
C MET A 136 -7.73 4.28 -1.39
N SER A 137 -8.00 5.44 -1.98
CA SER A 137 -7.25 6.69 -1.76
C SER A 137 -7.47 7.33 -0.40
N ARG A 138 -8.54 6.96 0.33
CA ARG A 138 -8.73 7.37 1.72
C ARG A 138 -7.79 6.66 2.68
N LEU A 139 -7.45 5.41 2.37
CA LEU A 139 -6.61 4.58 3.23
C LEU A 139 -5.12 4.65 2.84
N ILE A 140 -4.83 4.98 1.57
CA ILE A 140 -3.48 5.07 1.02
C ILE A 140 -3.34 6.36 0.21
N THR A 141 -2.37 7.21 0.58
CA THR A 141 -1.96 8.34 -0.28
C THR A 141 -1.03 7.86 -1.38
N LEU A 142 -0.91 8.63 -2.46
CA LEU A 142 0.02 8.29 -3.55
C LEU A 142 1.47 8.17 -3.06
N GLU A 143 1.96 9.11 -2.25
CA GLU A 143 3.28 9.02 -1.59
C GLU A 143 3.39 7.77 -0.71
N GLY A 144 2.33 7.45 0.04
CA GLY A 144 2.27 6.27 0.89
C GLY A 144 2.40 4.97 0.08
N LEU A 145 1.79 4.91 -1.11
CA LEU A 145 1.86 3.75 -2.00
C LEU A 145 3.29 3.48 -2.47
N TYR A 146 4.06 4.52 -2.82
CA TYR A 146 5.48 4.36 -3.16
C TYR A 146 6.30 3.77 -2.01
N SER A 147 5.90 4.03 -0.76
CA SER A 147 6.70 3.68 0.42
C SER A 147 6.40 2.30 1.01
N ILE A 148 5.29 1.67 0.61
CA ILE A 148 4.82 0.44 1.22
C ILE A 148 5.71 -0.75 0.86
N GLY A 149 5.84 -1.71 1.79
CA GLY A 149 6.65 -2.91 1.59
C GLY A 149 6.19 -3.74 0.39
N CYS A 150 4.90 -4.06 0.33
CA CYS A 150 4.32 -4.79 -0.80
C CYS A 150 2.95 -4.24 -1.18
N ILE A 151 2.71 -4.19 -2.48
CA ILE A 151 1.41 -3.90 -3.09
C ILE A 151 0.94 -5.22 -3.69
N GLY A 152 -0.26 -5.66 -3.34
CA GLY A 152 -0.96 -6.75 -3.98
C GLY A 152 -2.05 -6.21 -4.92
N LEU A 153 -2.31 -6.95 -6.00
CA LEU A 153 -3.42 -6.70 -6.91
C LEU A 153 -4.36 -7.89 -6.85
N THR A 154 -5.67 -7.62 -6.77
CA THR A 154 -6.70 -8.65 -6.68
C THR A 154 -6.69 -9.55 -7.92
N GLU A 155 -6.47 -8.96 -9.08
CA GLU A 155 -6.39 -9.57 -10.42
C GLU A 155 -5.14 -10.46 -10.56
N ARG A 156 -4.11 -10.22 -9.72
CA ARG A 156 -2.84 -10.95 -9.68
C ARG A 156 -2.61 -11.54 -8.30
N TYR A 157 -3.66 -12.10 -7.68
CA TYR A 157 -3.65 -12.54 -6.29
C TYR A 157 -2.51 -13.53 -5.97
N ASN A 158 -2.29 -14.54 -6.82
CA ASN A 158 -1.24 -15.54 -6.60
C ASN A 158 0.17 -14.94 -6.64
N ASP A 159 0.43 -14.03 -7.57
CA ASP A 159 1.70 -13.30 -7.66
C ASP A 159 1.89 -12.39 -6.45
N SER A 160 0.81 -11.73 -6.01
CA SER A 160 0.78 -10.90 -4.81
C SER A 160 1.13 -11.70 -3.56
N LEU A 161 0.53 -12.89 -3.38
CA LEU A 161 0.87 -13.80 -2.29
C LEU A 161 2.34 -14.22 -2.33
N ALA A 162 2.90 -14.47 -3.52
CA ALA A 162 4.30 -14.84 -3.66
C ALA A 162 5.24 -13.70 -3.26
N LEU A 163 4.93 -12.44 -3.62
CA LEU A 163 5.68 -11.25 -3.20
C LEU A 163 5.64 -11.07 -1.68
N ILE A 164 4.45 -11.10 -1.09
CA ILE A 164 4.25 -10.93 0.35
C ILE A 164 4.94 -12.05 1.14
N SER A 165 4.83 -13.29 0.67
CA SER A 165 5.52 -14.45 1.28
C SER A 165 7.03 -14.24 1.31
N LYS A 166 7.63 -13.69 0.24
CA LYS A 166 9.07 -13.36 0.20
C LYS A 166 9.41 -12.19 1.13
N LEU A 167 8.56 -11.17 1.21
CA LEU A 167 8.76 -10.02 2.09
C LEU A 167 8.83 -10.46 3.55
N TRP A 168 7.80 -11.18 4.01
CA TRP A 168 7.66 -11.61 5.41
C TRP A 168 8.45 -12.88 5.75
N GLY A 169 8.92 -13.63 4.75
CA GLY A 169 9.71 -14.84 4.97
C GLY A 169 8.86 -16.04 5.42
N GLU A 170 7.56 -16.01 5.12
CA GLU A 170 6.54 -17.00 5.50
C GLU A 170 5.87 -17.54 4.23
N VAL A 171 5.43 -18.80 4.24
CA VAL A 171 4.61 -19.35 3.16
C VAL A 171 3.16 -19.08 3.49
N LEU A 172 2.50 -18.21 2.73
CA LEU A 172 1.09 -17.94 2.91
C LEU A 172 0.25 -18.95 2.11
N PRO A 173 -0.79 -19.55 2.73
CA PRO A 173 -1.66 -20.51 2.07
C PRO A 173 -2.45 -19.83 0.95
N ARG A 174 -2.66 -20.55 -0.15
CA ARG A 174 -3.52 -20.08 -1.25
C ARG A 174 -4.97 -20.33 -0.88
N LEU A 175 -5.62 -19.34 -0.28
CA LEU A 175 -7.05 -19.38 -0.04
C LEU A 175 -7.76 -18.55 -1.12
N THR A 176 -8.50 -19.22 -1.99
CA THR A 176 -9.45 -18.62 -2.93
C THR A 176 -10.86 -18.81 -2.40
N GLU A 177 -11.18 -18.15 -1.29
CA GLU A 177 -12.57 -18.06 -0.83
C GLU A 177 -13.20 -16.77 -1.38
N ASN A 178 -14.44 -16.87 -1.87
CA ASN A 178 -15.18 -15.83 -2.60
C ASN A 178 -14.86 -15.66 -4.09
N CYS A 179 -14.63 -16.76 -4.83
CA CYS A 179 -15.18 -16.78 -6.20
C CYS A 179 -16.70 -16.59 -6.05
N ALA A 180 -17.33 -15.72 -6.84
CA ALA A 180 -18.76 -15.47 -6.73
C ALA A 180 -19.55 -16.70 -7.22
N VAL A 181 -19.63 -17.77 -6.41
CA VAL A 181 -20.23 -19.05 -6.83
C VAL A 181 -21.76 -19.02 -6.77
N ASN A 182 -22.37 -18.09 -6.02
CA ASN A 182 -23.82 -17.97 -5.91
C ASN A 182 -24.28 -16.56 -6.30
N PHE A 183 -24.38 -16.31 -7.60
CA PHE A 183 -24.93 -15.08 -8.15
C PHE A 183 -26.43 -15.27 -8.44
N ARG A 184 -27.28 -14.51 -7.73
CA ARG A 184 -28.55 -14.06 -8.32
C ARG A 184 -28.18 -12.87 -9.20
N PRO A 185 -28.47 -12.88 -10.51
CA PRO A 185 -28.29 -11.70 -11.32
C PRO A 185 -29.14 -10.58 -10.76
N LEU A 186 -28.47 -9.48 -10.34
CA LEU A 186 -29.08 -8.16 -10.52
C LEU A 186 -29.43 -8.07 -12.01
N LYS A 187 -30.61 -7.52 -12.32
CA LYS A 187 -31.03 -7.27 -13.71
C LYS A 187 -29.82 -6.65 -14.47
N SER A 188 -29.33 -7.45 -15.42
CA SER A 188 -28.20 -7.29 -16.36
C SER A 188 -26.94 -6.53 -15.91
N GLU A 189 -25.76 -7.15 -16.09
CA GLU A 189 -24.47 -6.44 -16.06
C GLU A 189 -24.39 -5.32 -17.12
N GLU A 190 -25.22 -5.39 -18.16
CA GLU A 190 -25.41 -4.36 -19.17
C GLU A 190 -25.83 -3.01 -18.55
N ASP A 191 -26.66 -2.99 -17.50
CA ASP A 191 -27.11 -1.74 -16.86
C ASP A 191 -25.98 -1.03 -16.10
N LEU A 192 -25.02 -1.76 -15.52
CA LEU A 192 -23.91 -1.15 -14.78
C LEU A 192 -22.85 -0.52 -15.69
N SER A 193 -22.69 -1.06 -16.90
CA SER A 193 -21.77 -0.51 -17.91
C SER A 193 -22.13 0.93 -18.31
N LEU A 194 -23.41 1.27 -18.25
CA LEU A 194 -23.94 2.62 -18.54
C LEU A 194 -23.43 3.67 -17.56
N PHE A 195 -22.99 3.28 -16.37
CA PHE A 195 -22.48 4.17 -15.32
C PHE A 195 -20.94 4.25 -15.31
N SER A 196 -20.25 3.65 -16.28
CA SER A 196 -18.78 3.55 -16.29
C SER A 196 -18.09 4.91 -16.19
N GLU A 197 -18.52 5.92 -16.95
CA GLU A 197 -17.97 7.27 -16.91
C GLU A 197 -18.23 7.97 -15.56
N GLN A 198 -19.42 7.79 -14.99
CA GLN A 198 -19.78 8.36 -13.69
C GLN A 198 -18.96 7.71 -12.57
N ILE A 199 -18.77 6.39 -12.61
CA ILE A 199 -17.90 5.66 -11.68
C ILE A 199 -16.45 6.14 -11.82
N ALA A 200 -15.94 6.28 -13.05
CA ALA A 200 -14.58 6.75 -13.31
C ALA A 200 -14.36 8.18 -12.79
N THR A 201 -15.32 9.06 -13.02
CA THR A 201 -15.31 10.44 -12.53
C THR A 201 -15.33 10.49 -11.00
N ALA A 202 -16.22 9.72 -10.38
CA ALA A 202 -16.36 9.65 -8.94
C ALA A 202 -15.12 9.05 -8.25
N ASN A 203 -14.39 8.16 -8.92
CA ASN A 203 -13.23 7.43 -8.36
C ASN A 203 -11.90 7.84 -9.00
N LYS A 204 -11.79 9.10 -9.46
CA LYS A 204 -10.61 9.59 -10.19
C LYS A 204 -9.30 9.41 -9.42
N ARG A 205 -9.31 9.54 -8.09
CA ARG A 205 -8.10 9.38 -7.27
C ARG A 205 -7.72 7.90 -7.16
N ASP A 206 -8.71 7.02 -7.03
CA ASP A 206 -8.49 5.58 -7.05
C ASP A 206 -7.90 5.10 -8.39
N TYR A 207 -8.33 5.67 -9.52
CA TYR A 207 -7.72 5.41 -10.83
C TYR A 207 -6.25 5.83 -10.90
N ALA A 208 -5.93 7.05 -10.45
CA ALA A 208 -4.54 7.51 -10.41
C ALA A 208 -3.67 6.66 -9.48
N LEU A 209 -4.22 6.27 -8.32
CA LEU A 209 -3.55 5.41 -7.35
C LEU A 209 -3.30 4.01 -7.94
N TYR A 210 -4.31 3.40 -8.56
CA TYR A 210 -4.24 2.05 -9.13
C TYR A 210 -3.25 1.98 -10.31
N HIS A 211 -3.21 3.00 -11.16
CA HIS A 211 -2.22 3.07 -12.24
C HIS A 211 -0.78 3.01 -11.72
N VAL A 212 -0.49 3.78 -10.67
CA VAL A 212 0.83 3.75 -10.01
C VAL A 212 1.07 2.41 -9.31
N ALA A 213 0.03 1.82 -8.70
CA ALA A 213 0.11 0.50 -8.08
C ALA A 213 0.54 -0.57 -9.06
N CYS A 214 -0.04 -0.59 -10.27
CA CYS A 214 0.34 -1.53 -11.33
C CYS A 214 1.83 -1.38 -11.70
N LYS A 215 2.33 -0.15 -11.89
CA LYS A 215 3.76 0.10 -12.18
C LYS A 215 4.67 -0.40 -11.06
N LEU A 216 4.33 -0.10 -9.82
CA LEU A 216 5.09 -0.53 -8.64
C LEU A 216 5.03 -2.06 -8.43
N PHE A 217 3.90 -2.69 -8.75
CA PHE A 217 3.75 -4.14 -8.74
C PHE A 217 4.68 -4.79 -9.75
N GLU A 218 4.69 -4.31 -11.00
CA GLU A 218 5.58 -4.83 -12.05
C GLU A 218 7.07 -4.61 -11.71
N ASN A 219 7.42 -3.50 -11.05
CA ASN A 219 8.77 -3.32 -10.49
C ASN A 219 9.11 -4.39 -9.45
N SER A 220 8.19 -4.66 -8.52
CA SER A 220 8.38 -5.67 -7.47
C SER A 220 8.57 -7.08 -8.09
N MET A 221 7.81 -7.38 -9.16
CA MET A 221 7.95 -8.61 -9.93
C MET A 221 9.29 -8.69 -10.67
N PHE A 222 9.72 -7.61 -11.32
CA PHE A 222 11.02 -7.51 -11.98
C PHE A 222 12.17 -7.80 -11.01
N PHE A 223 12.22 -7.11 -9.86
CA PHE A 223 13.26 -7.33 -8.87
C PHE A 223 13.24 -8.75 -8.30
N ARG A 224 12.04 -9.31 -8.09
CA ARG A 224 11.88 -10.71 -7.69
C ARG A 224 12.50 -11.66 -8.71
N GLN A 225 12.19 -11.51 -9.99
CA GLN A 225 12.70 -12.36 -11.07
C GLN A 225 14.22 -12.24 -11.22
N LYS A 226 14.76 -11.03 -11.06
CA LYS A 226 16.22 -10.78 -11.05
C LYS A 226 16.94 -11.31 -9.81
N GLY A 227 16.22 -11.78 -8.80
CA GLY A 227 16.81 -12.28 -7.56
C GLY A 227 17.38 -11.20 -6.64
N VAL A 228 17.11 -9.92 -6.92
CA VAL A 228 17.58 -8.78 -6.11
C VAL A 228 16.51 -8.30 -5.13
N LEU A 229 16.89 -7.38 -4.24
CA LEU A 229 15.96 -6.73 -3.33
C LEU A 229 15.06 -5.74 -4.08
N ASP A 230 13.81 -5.64 -3.62
CA ASP A 230 12.87 -4.63 -4.10
C ASP A 230 13.33 -3.24 -3.64
N ARG A 231 13.11 -2.25 -4.49
CA ARG A 231 13.61 -0.89 -4.33
C ARG A 231 12.46 0.08 -4.48
N ARG A 232 12.36 1.04 -3.57
CA ARG A 232 11.36 2.11 -3.60
C ARG A 232 12.05 3.45 -3.71
N ALA A 233 11.49 4.36 -4.48
CA ALA A 233 11.88 5.77 -4.47
C ALA A 233 10.68 6.67 -4.77
N PHE A 234 10.79 7.92 -4.34
CA PHE A 234 9.83 8.98 -4.64
C PHE A 234 10.54 10.32 -4.67
N ALA A 235 10.12 11.22 -5.55
CA ALA A 235 10.61 12.60 -5.61
C ALA A 235 9.44 13.59 -5.56
N GLN A 236 9.62 14.65 -4.78
CA GLN A 236 8.78 15.84 -4.84
C GLN A 236 9.30 16.73 -5.95
N LEU A 237 8.45 16.93 -6.95
CA LEU A 237 8.73 17.81 -8.09
C LEU A 237 8.17 19.20 -7.78
N ASN A 238 9.05 20.20 -7.68
CA ASN A 238 8.64 21.58 -7.44
C ASN A 238 9.52 22.52 -8.28
N ALA A 239 8.93 23.09 -9.33
CA ALA A 239 9.59 24.02 -10.25
C ALA A 239 10.26 25.21 -9.54
N ARG A 240 9.70 25.67 -8.42
CA ARG A 240 10.09 26.92 -7.77
C ARG A 240 11.21 26.78 -6.74
N ARG A 241 11.62 25.55 -6.39
CA ARG A 241 12.51 25.30 -5.24
C ARG A 241 13.99 25.12 -5.59
N GLY A 242 14.36 25.04 -6.88
CA GLY A 242 15.76 24.81 -7.30
C GLY A 242 16.38 23.51 -6.76
N VAL A 243 15.56 22.66 -6.13
CA VAL A 243 15.97 21.43 -5.46
C VAL A 243 14.87 20.39 -5.63
N ILE A 244 15.24 19.22 -6.11
CA ILE A 244 14.40 18.02 -6.16
C ILE A 244 14.70 17.21 -4.92
N GLN A 245 13.71 17.07 -4.06
CA GLN A 245 13.84 16.34 -2.80
C GLN A 245 13.09 15.03 -2.86
N GLY A 246 13.62 14.00 -2.21
CA GLY A 246 12.95 12.72 -2.19
C GLY A 246 13.58 11.74 -1.24
N TRP A 247 13.17 10.49 -1.39
CA TRP A 247 13.71 9.37 -0.64
C TRP A 247 13.79 8.13 -1.52
N GLY A 248 14.67 7.22 -1.14
CA GLY A 248 14.84 5.93 -1.79
C GLY A 248 15.49 4.91 -0.87
N PHE A 249 15.05 3.65 -0.93
CA PHE A 249 15.58 2.59 -0.08
C PHE A 249 15.38 1.20 -0.68
N LEU A 250 16.13 0.25 -0.14
CA LEU A 250 16.03 -1.19 -0.41
C LEU A 250 15.14 -1.84 0.65
N ILE A 251 14.08 -2.53 0.23
CA ILE A 251 13.16 -3.17 1.17
C ILE A 251 13.87 -4.30 1.93
N GLY A 252 13.86 -4.20 3.26
CA GLY A 252 14.45 -5.20 4.15
C GLY A 252 15.99 -5.22 4.19
N SER A 253 16.67 -4.17 3.72
CA SER A 253 18.12 -4.00 3.86
C SER A 253 18.50 -2.71 4.60
N GLN A 254 19.69 -2.71 5.20
CA GLN A 254 20.34 -1.52 5.77
C GLN A 254 21.30 -0.84 4.78
N ASP A 255 21.50 -1.44 3.60
CA ASP A 255 22.34 -0.89 2.55
C ASP A 255 21.72 0.39 1.96
N VAL A 256 22.59 1.24 1.42
CA VAL A 256 22.20 2.52 0.84
C VAL A 256 21.79 2.32 -0.61
N LEU A 257 20.59 2.76 -0.98
CA LEU A 257 20.18 2.82 -2.39
C LEU A 257 20.93 3.96 -3.10
N GLU A 258 21.48 3.68 -4.28
CA GLU A 258 22.01 4.68 -5.19
C GLU A 258 21.08 4.86 -6.39
N ILE A 259 20.82 6.10 -6.76
CA ILE A 259 19.85 6.47 -7.80
C ILE A 259 20.43 7.44 -8.82
N ASN A 260 19.94 7.32 -10.05
CA ASN A 260 20.12 8.30 -11.12
C ASN A 260 18.88 9.20 -11.21
N LEU A 261 19.12 10.49 -11.38
CA LEU A 261 18.11 11.46 -11.79
C LEU A 261 18.25 11.68 -13.29
N ASP A 262 17.18 11.42 -14.02
CA ASP A 262 17.06 11.75 -15.43
C ASP A 262 16.01 12.84 -15.63
N ILE A 263 16.34 13.83 -16.45
CA ILE A 263 15.42 14.91 -16.86
C ILE A 263 15.37 14.91 -18.38
N ASN A 264 14.15 14.87 -18.94
CA ASN A 264 13.89 14.81 -20.38
C ASN A 264 14.70 13.73 -21.09
N GLY A 265 14.82 12.55 -20.45
CA GLY A 265 15.54 11.38 -20.96
C GLY A 265 17.06 11.42 -20.79
N LYS A 266 17.64 12.50 -20.25
CA LYS A 266 19.08 12.62 -20.01
C LYS A 266 19.41 12.47 -18.53
N GLN A 267 20.36 11.60 -18.21
CA GLN A 267 20.91 11.51 -16.86
C GLN A 267 21.64 12.81 -16.50
N VAL A 268 21.18 13.46 -15.42
CA VAL A 268 21.74 14.73 -14.94
C VAL A 268 22.59 14.57 -13.68
N ALA A 269 22.31 13.56 -12.85
CA ALA A 269 23.03 13.37 -11.59
C ALA A 269 22.86 11.96 -11.02
N VAL A 270 23.78 11.58 -10.13
CA VAL A 270 23.76 10.34 -9.34
C VAL A 270 23.83 10.70 -7.85
N LYS A 271 23.02 10.05 -7.01
CA LYS A 271 23.04 10.24 -5.56
C LYS A 271 22.77 8.96 -4.78
N LYS A 272 23.37 8.89 -3.60
CA LYS A 272 23.06 7.89 -2.57
C LYS A 272 21.99 8.42 -1.61
N CYS A 273 21.05 7.56 -1.23
CA CYS A 273 19.91 7.87 -0.38
C CYS A 273 20.22 7.59 1.10
N PHE A 274 20.97 8.48 1.75
CA PHE A 274 21.36 8.30 3.16
C PHE A 274 21.06 9.50 4.07
N LYS A 275 20.52 10.61 3.53
CA LYS A 275 20.25 11.79 4.35
C LYS A 275 19.13 11.51 5.34
N PHE A 276 19.31 11.95 6.58
CA PHE A 276 18.32 11.84 7.64
C PHE A 276 17.22 12.89 7.48
N ARG A 277 15.96 12.46 7.63
CA ARG A 277 14.81 13.36 7.80
C ARG A 277 13.92 12.89 8.96
N PRO A 278 13.73 13.71 10.02
CA PRO A 278 12.91 13.34 11.17
C PRO A 278 11.49 12.89 10.80
N VAL A 279 10.88 13.52 9.81
CA VAL A 279 9.53 13.17 9.33
C VAL A 279 9.47 11.73 8.80
N LEU A 280 10.51 11.27 8.09
CA LEU A 280 10.54 9.90 7.57
C LEU A 280 10.75 8.88 8.69
N LYS A 281 11.58 9.21 9.69
CA LYS A 281 11.68 8.40 10.92
C LYS A 281 10.32 8.26 11.60
N GLY A 282 9.61 9.39 11.78
CA GLY A 282 8.28 9.40 12.38
C GLY A 282 7.22 8.63 11.59
N LYS A 283 7.36 8.51 10.27
CA LYS A 283 6.49 7.68 9.41
C LYS A 283 6.85 6.17 9.41
N GLY A 284 7.96 5.80 10.06
CA GLY A 284 8.45 4.42 10.12
C GLY A 284 9.27 3.98 8.90
N PHE A 285 9.94 4.90 8.21
CA PHE A 285 10.86 4.54 7.13
C PHE A 285 12.06 3.73 7.65
N PRO A 286 12.64 2.84 6.82
CA PRO A 286 13.80 2.06 7.22
C PRO A 286 15.02 2.96 7.48
N ARG A 287 16.07 2.35 8.04
CA ARG A 287 17.33 3.03 8.39
C ARG A 287 17.12 4.27 9.26
N GLU A 288 16.15 4.21 10.18
CA GLU A 288 15.80 5.32 11.08
C GLU A 288 15.49 6.63 10.34
N GLY A 289 14.97 6.58 9.11
CA GLY A 289 14.69 7.76 8.29
C GLY A 289 15.91 8.32 7.53
N CYS A 290 17.06 7.65 7.56
CA CYS A 290 18.27 7.96 6.78
C CYS A 290 18.17 7.42 5.35
N VAL A 291 17.16 7.86 4.60
CA VAL A 291 16.83 7.34 3.25
C VAL A 291 16.58 8.44 2.23
N SER A 292 16.89 9.69 2.57
CA SER A 292 16.60 10.84 1.71
C SER A 292 17.74 11.21 0.77
N PHE A 293 17.40 11.95 -0.27
CA PHE A 293 18.32 12.60 -1.20
C PHE A 293 17.85 14.02 -1.53
N ASP A 294 18.79 14.85 -2.00
CA ASP A 294 18.50 16.15 -2.59
C ASP A 294 19.36 16.33 -3.85
N PHE A 295 18.72 16.66 -4.97
CA PHE A 295 19.40 17.13 -6.17
C PHE A 295 19.24 18.65 -6.27
N LYS A 296 20.35 19.38 -6.40
CA LYS A 296 20.31 20.81 -6.71
C LYS A 296 20.09 20.95 -8.21
N HIS A 297 18.85 21.21 -8.60
CA HIS A 297 18.44 21.37 -9.99
C HIS A 297 17.16 22.19 -10.06
N THR A 298 17.12 23.16 -10.96
CA THR A 298 15.91 23.94 -11.24
C THR A 298 15.10 23.23 -12.30
N LEU A 299 13.83 22.96 -12.00
CA LEU A 299 12.91 22.32 -12.92
C LEU A 299 12.03 23.36 -13.61
N CYS A 300 11.79 23.17 -14.89
CA CYS A 300 10.86 23.94 -15.69
C CYS A 300 9.50 23.23 -15.78
N PRO A 301 8.38 23.97 -15.87
CA PRO A 301 7.09 23.37 -16.18
C PRO A 301 7.16 22.51 -17.46
N GLY A 302 6.63 21.29 -17.40
CA GLY A 302 6.67 20.33 -18.51
C GLY A 302 7.87 19.38 -18.52
N ASP A 303 8.89 19.61 -17.67
CA ASP A 303 10.03 18.69 -17.54
C ASP A 303 9.54 17.29 -17.12
N GLN A 304 10.02 16.27 -17.84
CA GLN A 304 9.81 14.87 -17.48
C GLN A 304 10.95 14.41 -16.59
N VAL A 305 10.64 14.04 -15.36
CA VAL A 305 11.62 13.62 -14.36
C VAL A 305 11.44 12.13 -14.09
N SER A 306 12.55 11.38 -14.09
CA SER A 306 12.55 10.00 -13.60
C SER A 306 13.71 9.74 -12.63
N ILE A 307 13.43 8.91 -11.64
CA ILE A 307 14.43 8.37 -10.72
C ILE A 307 14.63 6.91 -11.06
N LYS A 308 15.86 6.52 -11.36
CA LYS A 308 16.23 5.15 -11.73
C LYS A 308 17.18 4.55 -10.70
N ASP A 309 17.05 3.25 -10.45
CA ASP A 309 18.06 2.49 -9.73
C ASP A 309 19.36 2.42 -10.56
N VAL A 310 20.51 2.69 -9.93
CA VAL A 310 21.80 2.63 -10.63
C VAL A 310 22.17 1.22 -11.03
N GLU A 311 21.89 0.24 -10.17
CA GLU A 311 22.32 -1.15 -10.39
C GLU A 311 21.53 -1.82 -11.52
N THR A 312 20.21 -1.67 -11.54
CA THR A 312 19.37 -2.37 -12.51
C THR A 312 18.85 -1.47 -13.64
N GLY A 313 19.05 -0.15 -13.58
CA GLY A 313 18.50 0.82 -14.53
C GLY A 313 16.97 0.96 -14.49
N ARG A 314 16.30 0.36 -13.49
CA ARG A 314 14.83 0.31 -13.42
C ARG A 314 14.29 1.65 -12.94
N VAL A 315 13.26 2.18 -13.61
CA VAL A 315 12.55 3.39 -13.17
C VAL A 315 11.78 3.08 -11.89
N LEU A 316 12.10 3.82 -10.82
CA LEU A 316 11.50 3.71 -9.50
C LEU A 316 10.41 4.76 -9.28
N PHE A 317 10.56 5.93 -9.90
CA PHE A 317 9.62 7.04 -9.87
C PHE A 317 9.69 7.79 -11.20
N GLU A 318 8.54 8.29 -11.65
CA GLU A 318 8.44 9.22 -12.78
C GLU A 318 7.35 10.25 -12.51
N GLY A 319 7.53 11.46 -13.04
CA GLY A 319 6.55 12.52 -12.94
C GLY A 319 6.86 13.68 -13.87
N CYS A 320 5.82 14.48 -14.15
CA CYS A 320 5.93 15.74 -14.86
C CYS A 320 5.86 16.89 -13.86
N VAL A 321 6.64 17.94 -14.12
CA VAL A 321 6.65 19.20 -13.36
C VAL A 321 5.51 20.12 -13.80
#